data_AF-C1N9I3-F1
#
_entry.id   AF-C1N9I3-F1
#
_cell.length_a   1.000
_cell.length_b   1.000
_cell.length_c   1.000
_cell.angle_alpha   90.00
_cell.angle_beta   90.00
_cell.angle_gamma   90.00
#
_symmetry.space_group_name_H-M   'P 1'
#
loop_
_entity.id
_entity.type
_entity.pdbx_description
1 polymer ?
#
loop_
_entity_poly.entity_id
_entity_poly.type
_entity_poly.pdbx_seq_one_letter_code
_entity_poly.pdbx_strand_id
1 'polypeptide(L)'
;MAALCSVAPVVAKVPAVSTGKASKSSAMQVWNPTNNKFFETFSFLPPLSDQEIARQVQYLINNGWAPCIEFEGAGKAYCDTHGWSGLDSSVNAGYYDNRYWVMWKLPMYGCTSPDEVLAEVRACTRAFPDCFIRVAGFDNIKQVQCSSFLAHRPANDRTFQPVTGRQVGDGSDGRAAPAAPSGGGDSGMSGGFTPKPPQQNYSW
;
A
#
# COMPACT_ATOMS: atom_id res chain seq x y z
N MET A 1 -38.96 -63.31 -9.58
CA MET A 1 -37.63 -62.76 -9.24
C MET A 1 -37.15 -61.97 -10.45
N ALA A 2 -37.40 -60.66 -10.49
CA ALA A 2 -36.89 -59.77 -11.53
C ALA A 2 -35.87 -58.82 -10.89
N ALA A 3 -34.68 -58.75 -11.50
CA ALA A 3 -33.53 -58.02 -11.01
C ALA A 3 -33.68 -56.50 -11.24
N LEU A 4 -33.23 -55.71 -10.27
CA LEU A 4 -32.95 -54.29 -10.45
C LEU A 4 -31.45 -54.09 -10.22
N CYS A 5 -30.70 -53.96 -11.32
CA CYS A 5 -29.31 -53.55 -11.29
C CYS A 5 -29.29 -52.01 -11.32
N SER A 6 -28.81 -51.39 -10.23
CA SER A 6 -28.70 -49.94 -10.10
C SER A 6 -27.52 -49.42 -10.93
N VAL A 7 -27.80 -48.59 -11.94
CA VAL A 7 -26.78 -47.87 -12.71
C VAL A 7 -26.37 -46.61 -11.93
N ALA A 8 -25.08 -46.50 -11.57
CA ALA A 8 -24.55 -45.30 -10.92
C ALA A 8 -24.61 -44.09 -11.88
N PRO A 9 -24.94 -42.88 -11.42
CA PRO A 9 -24.99 -41.70 -12.27
C PRO A 9 -23.58 -41.30 -12.72
N VAL A 10 -23.41 -41.18 -14.04
CA VAL A 10 -22.19 -40.60 -14.64
C VAL A 10 -22.21 -39.10 -14.35
N VAL A 11 -21.37 -38.66 -13.40
CA VAL A 11 -21.16 -37.23 -13.15
C VAL A 11 -20.46 -36.64 -14.37
N ALA A 12 -21.17 -35.82 -15.14
CA ALA A 12 -20.59 -35.12 -16.28
C ALA A 12 -19.45 -34.22 -15.80
N LYS A 13 -18.27 -34.37 -16.42
CA LYS A 13 -17.09 -33.58 -16.12
C LYS A 13 -17.38 -32.12 -16.51
N VAL A 14 -17.46 -31.23 -15.52
CA VAL A 14 -17.69 -29.80 -15.76
C VAL A 14 -16.59 -29.29 -16.69
N PRO A 15 -16.91 -28.61 -17.81
CA PRO A 15 -15.89 -28.06 -18.69
C PRO A 15 -15.07 -27.03 -17.91
N ALA A 16 -13.82 -27.38 -17.63
CA ALA A 16 -12.87 -26.46 -17.05
C ALA A 16 -12.54 -25.39 -18.09
N VAL A 17 -12.58 -24.12 -17.69
CA VAL A 17 -12.02 -23.03 -18.48
C VAL A 17 -10.53 -23.34 -18.68
N SER A 18 -10.14 -23.62 -19.93
CA SER A 18 -8.75 -23.88 -20.31
C SER A 18 -8.15 -22.60 -20.86
N THR A 19 -7.12 -22.08 -20.20
CA THR A 19 -6.31 -20.95 -20.70
C THR A 19 -5.31 -21.36 -21.79
N GLY A 20 -5.48 -22.56 -22.37
CA GLY A 20 -4.47 -23.19 -23.24
C GLY A 20 -3.26 -23.71 -22.44
N LYS A 21 -2.48 -24.60 -23.05
CA LYS A 21 -1.17 -24.99 -22.50
C LYS A 21 -0.22 -23.81 -22.66
N ALA A 22 0.44 -23.40 -21.58
CA ALA A 22 1.56 -22.47 -21.67
C ALA A 22 2.58 -23.05 -22.66
N SER A 23 2.82 -22.33 -23.78
CA SER A 23 3.72 -22.81 -24.84
C SER A 23 5.16 -22.98 -24.34
N LYS A 24 5.55 -22.19 -23.33
CA LYS A 24 6.81 -22.30 -22.59
C LYS A 24 6.52 -21.94 -21.14
N SER A 25 6.73 -22.88 -20.22
CA SER A 25 6.59 -22.62 -18.78
C SER A 25 7.51 -21.49 -18.31
N SER A 26 8.62 -21.29 -19.02
CA SER A 26 9.59 -20.23 -18.78
C SER A 26 9.17 -18.82 -19.15
N ALA A 27 8.04 -18.68 -19.85
CA ALA A 27 7.41 -17.38 -20.07
C ALA A 27 6.51 -16.95 -18.90
N MET A 28 6.27 -17.84 -17.91
CA MET A 28 5.47 -17.51 -16.74
C MET A 28 6.31 -16.75 -15.73
N GLN A 29 5.81 -15.61 -15.29
CA GLN A 29 6.43 -14.81 -14.24
C GLN A 29 5.69 -14.99 -12.92
N VAL A 30 6.43 -14.94 -11.82
CA VAL A 30 5.92 -15.05 -10.46
C VAL A 30 6.03 -13.69 -9.79
N TRP A 31 4.97 -13.26 -9.10
CA TRP A 31 5.00 -12.02 -8.33
C TRP A 31 5.99 -12.13 -7.16
N ASN A 32 6.87 -11.14 -7.04
CA ASN A 32 7.91 -11.12 -6.02
C ASN A 32 7.29 -10.73 -4.66
N PRO A 33 7.34 -11.60 -3.63
CA PRO A 33 6.81 -11.26 -2.30
C PRO A 33 7.79 -10.42 -1.45
N THR A 34 9.06 -10.34 -1.85
CA THR A 34 10.12 -9.72 -1.05
C THR A 34 10.25 -8.24 -1.38
N ASN A 35 10.14 -7.39 -0.35
CA ASN A 35 10.29 -5.93 -0.47
C ASN A 35 9.45 -5.33 -1.60
N ASN A 36 8.21 -5.78 -1.73
CA ASN A 36 7.30 -5.37 -2.80
C ASN A 36 6.01 -4.77 -2.22
N LYS A 37 6.16 -3.80 -1.31
CA LYS A 37 5.03 -3.09 -0.67
C LYS A 37 4.45 -2.01 -1.59
N PHE A 38 3.19 -1.69 -1.33
CA PHE A 38 2.35 -0.78 -2.11
C PHE A 38 1.76 0.32 -1.24
N PHE A 39 1.29 1.39 -1.89
CA PHE A 39 0.63 2.54 -1.27
C PHE A 39 -0.70 2.82 -2.00
N GLU A 40 -1.62 1.86 -1.94
CA GLU A 40 -2.99 1.99 -2.46
C GLU A 40 -3.05 2.51 -3.92
N THR A 41 -3.94 3.45 -4.21
CA THR A 41 -4.25 3.94 -5.55
C THR A 41 -2.98 4.41 -6.30
N PHE A 42 -2.87 3.99 -7.56
CA PHE A 42 -1.73 4.22 -8.47
C PHE A 42 -0.40 3.57 -8.10
N SER A 43 -0.25 2.93 -6.94
CA SER A 43 1.02 2.30 -6.56
C SER A 43 1.43 1.11 -7.44
N PHE A 44 0.49 0.54 -8.21
CA PHE A 44 0.76 -0.47 -9.24
C PHE A 44 1.20 0.11 -10.59
N LEU A 45 1.15 1.43 -10.77
CA LEU A 45 1.67 2.09 -11.97
C LEU A 45 3.18 2.36 -11.82
N PRO A 46 3.88 2.75 -12.90
CA PRO A 46 5.15 3.44 -12.79
C PRO A 46 5.03 4.70 -11.88
N PRO A 47 6.12 5.13 -11.22
CA PRO A 47 6.09 6.36 -10.43
C PRO A 47 5.59 7.54 -11.26
N LEU A 48 4.65 8.30 -10.71
CA LEU A 48 4.07 9.46 -11.39
C LEU A 48 5.12 10.57 -11.49
N SER A 49 5.22 11.17 -12.66
CA SER A 49 5.97 12.41 -12.87
C SER A 49 5.24 13.62 -12.25
N ASP A 50 5.96 14.71 -12.01
CA ASP A 50 5.37 15.98 -11.54
C ASP A 50 4.19 16.44 -12.41
N GLN A 51 4.28 16.25 -13.73
CA GLN A 51 3.20 16.59 -14.66
C GLN A 51 1.97 15.72 -14.48
N GLU A 52 2.15 14.42 -14.20
CA GLU A 52 1.04 13.51 -13.94
C GLU A 52 0.40 13.78 -12.58
N ILE A 53 1.20 14.08 -11.56
CA ILE A 53 0.73 14.55 -10.26
C ILE A 53 -0.07 15.84 -10.43
N ALA A 54 0.42 16.80 -11.22
CA ALA A 54 -0.29 18.04 -11.52
C ALA A 54 -1.68 17.78 -12.14
N ARG A 55 -1.77 16.82 -13.08
CA ARG A 55 -3.04 16.43 -13.70
C ARG A 55 -3.99 15.76 -12.69
N GLN A 56 -3.48 14.94 -11.77
CA GLN A 56 -4.31 14.37 -10.71
C GLN A 56 -4.82 15.49 -9.77
N VAL A 57 -3.96 16.42 -9.37
CA VAL A 57 -4.37 17.58 -8.57
C VAL A 57 -5.41 18.43 -9.31
N GLN A 58 -5.23 18.67 -10.60
CA GLN A 58 -6.22 19.37 -11.41
C GLN A 58 -7.57 18.64 -11.42
N TYR A 59 -7.56 17.30 -11.44
CA TYR A 59 -8.77 16.51 -11.30
C TYR A 59 -9.46 16.75 -9.94
N LEU A 60 -8.72 16.81 -8.82
CA LEU A 60 -9.29 17.16 -7.52
C LEU A 60 -9.98 18.54 -7.57
N ILE A 61 -9.28 19.55 -8.09
CA ILE A 61 -9.77 20.93 -8.21
C ILE A 61 -11.03 20.99 -9.07
N ASN A 62 -11.04 20.30 -10.22
CA ASN A 62 -12.18 20.27 -11.13
C ASN A 62 -13.44 19.64 -10.51
N ASN A 63 -13.28 18.73 -9.54
CA ASN A 63 -14.39 18.15 -8.78
C ASN A 63 -14.81 19.02 -7.57
N GLY A 64 -14.17 20.17 -7.36
CA GLY A 64 -14.41 21.02 -6.19
C GLY A 64 -13.90 20.41 -4.88
N TRP A 65 -12.99 19.43 -4.95
CA TRP A 65 -12.43 18.79 -3.77
C TRP A 65 -11.23 19.57 -3.24
N ALA A 66 -11.08 19.64 -1.92
CA ALA A 66 -9.96 20.30 -1.27
C ALA A 66 -8.73 19.37 -1.27
N PRO A 67 -7.62 19.73 -1.96
CA PRO A 67 -6.38 18.98 -1.86
C PRO A 67 -5.77 19.12 -0.46
N CYS A 68 -5.15 18.05 0.03
CA CYS A 68 -4.42 18.03 1.29
C CYS A 68 -3.17 17.18 1.14
N ILE A 69 -2.12 17.53 1.86
CA ILE A 69 -0.86 16.79 1.85
C ILE A 69 -0.71 16.12 3.21
N GLU A 70 -0.31 14.86 3.20
CA GLU A 70 -0.02 14.09 4.40
C GLU A 70 1.34 13.42 4.24
N PHE A 71 2.08 13.28 5.34
CA PHE A 71 3.41 12.70 5.34
C PHE A 71 3.64 11.83 6.57
N GLU A 72 4.53 10.86 6.44
CA GLU A 72 4.90 9.98 7.55
C GLU A 72 6.30 9.36 7.33
N GLY A 73 7.01 9.08 8.42
CA GLY A 73 8.29 8.38 8.40
C GLY A 73 8.13 6.88 8.11
N ALA A 74 9.23 6.24 7.68
CA ALA A 74 9.21 4.85 7.25
C ALA A 74 8.68 3.84 8.28
N GLY A 75 8.87 4.11 9.58
CA GLY A 75 8.38 3.25 10.66
C GLY A 75 6.85 3.22 10.81
N LYS A 76 6.14 4.20 10.25
CA LYS A 76 4.68 4.34 10.38
C LYS A 76 3.96 4.54 9.04
N ALA A 77 4.67 4.41 7.92
CA ALA A 77 4.07 4.60 6.61
C ALA A 77 3.09 3.47 6.21
N TYR A 78 3.23 2.28 6.79
CA TYR A 78 2.39 1.13 6.50
C TYR A 78 1.46 0.80 7.66
N CYS A 79 0.25 0.33 7.33
CA CYS A 79 -0.66 -0.23 8.32
C CYS A 79 0.05 -1.31 9.15
N ASP A 80 -0.11 -1.23 10.46
CA ASP A 80 0.43 -2.22 11.40
C ASP A 80 -0.72 -2.90 12.16
N THR A 81 -0.42 -4.06 12.71
CA THR A 81 -1.31 -4.69 13.69
C THR A 81 -1.43 -3.79 14.89
N HIS A 82 -2.59 -3.86 15.53
CA HIS A 82 -2.78 -3.26 16.84
C HIS A 82 -2.20 -4.19 17.91
N GLY A 83 -1.67 -3.62 18.99
CA GLY A 83 -1.22 -4.38 20.16
C GLY A 83 -2.37 -5.11 20.88
N TRP A 84 -2.04 -5.69 22.04
CA TRP A 84 -3.05 -6.26 22.94
C TRP A 84 -3.90 -5.14 23.57
N SER A 85 -5.21 -5.19 23.37
CA SER A 85 -6.16 -4.16 23.84
C SER A 85 -6.46 -4.24 25.34
N GLY A 86 -6.03 -5.30 26.03
CA GLY A 86 -6.32 -5.48 27.46
C GLY A 86 -7.77 -5.88 27.76
N LEU A 87 -8.57 -6.18 26.73
CA LEU A 87 -9.98 -6.52 26.85
C LEU A 87 -10.20 -8.02 26.54
N ASP A 88 -11.09 -8.67 27.29
CA ASP A 88 -11.51 -10.07 27.06
C ASP A 88 -12.46 -10.22 25.85
N SER A 89 -12.67 -9.14 25.09
CA SER A 89 -13.47 -9.10 23.87
C SER A 89 -12.62 -8.69 22.68
N SER A 90 -12.83 -9.32 21.53
CA SER A 90 -12.22 -8.89 20.26
C SER A 90 -12.80 -7.55 19.81
N VAL A 91 -12.04 -6.46 19.99
CA VAL A 91 -12.41 -5.08 19.59
C VAL A 91 -11.69 -4.60 18.33
N ASN A 92 -11.07 -5.53 17.63
CA ASN A 92 -10.02 -5.23 16.66
C ASN A 92 -10.50 -5.25 15.20
N ALA A 93 -11.76 -5.64 14.96
CA ALA A 93 -12.32 -5.69 13.62
C ALA A 93 -12.29 -4.31 12.95
N GLY A 94 -11.57 -4.19 11.84
CA GLY A 94 -11.42 -2.94 11.10
C GLY A 94 -10.52 -1.91 11.79
N TYR A 95 -9.81 -2.27 12.85
CA TYR A 95 -8.81 -1.42 13.49
C TYR A 95 -7.41 -1.79 12.99
N TYR A 96 -6.67 -0.78 12.54
CA TYR A 96 -5.25 -0.89 12.19
C TYR A 96 -4.55 0.40 12.61
N ASP A 97 -3.35 0.27 13.17
CA ASP A 97 -2.49 1.43 13.42
C ASP A 97 -1.94 1.95 12.08
N ASN A 98 -1.44 3.19 12.08
CA ASN A 98 -0.78 3.81 10.93
C ASN A 98 -1.62 4.06 9.66
N ARG A 99 -2.96 3.98 9.77
CA ARG A 99 -3.87 4.46 8.70
C ARG A 99 -3.80 5.98 8.53
N TYR A 100 -3.75 6.69 9.65
CA TYR A 100 -3.61 8.14 9.70
C TYR A 100 -2.15 8.53 9.58
N TRP A 101 -1.88 9.54 8.75
CA TRP A 101 -0.58 10.19 8.60
C TRP A 101 -0.65 11.61 9.13
N VAL A 102 0.52 12.22 9.32
CA VAL A 102 0.60 13.61 9.80
C VAL A 102 0.19 14.55 8.68
N MET A 103 -0.73 15.47 8.98
CA MET A 103 -1.15 16.50 8.04
C MET A 103 -0.04 17.54 7.85
N TRP A 104 0.27 17.87 6.59
CA TRP A 104 1.11 19.01 6.25
C TRP A 104 0.26 20.27 6.17
N LYS A 105 0.45 21.18 7.14
CA LYS A 105 -0.34 22.41 7.29
C LYS A 105 -1.84 22.10 7.42
N LEU A 106 -2.65 22.56 6.46
CA LEU A 106 -4.11 22.43 6.44
C LEU A 106 -4.56 22.05 5.03
N PRO A 107 -5.77 21.47 4.87
CA PRO A 107 -6.36 21.29 3.54
C PRO A 107 -6.41 22.63 2.80
N MET A 108 -6.04 22.61 1.52
CA MET A 108 -5.89 23.80 0.70
C MET A 108 -7.26 24.27 0.18
N TYR A 109 -8.11 24.75 1.09
CA TYR A 109 -9.43 25.25 0.78
C TYR A 109 -9.38 26.39 -0.24
N GLY A 110 -10.20 26.31 -1.28
CA GLY A 110 -10.23 27.32 -2.35
C GLY A 110 -9.04 27.29 -3.30
N CYS A 111 -8.18 26.26 -3.25
CA CYS A 111 -7.09 26.09 -4.20
C CYS A 111 -7.60 25.98 -5.64
N THR A 112 -7.06 26.82 -6.52
CA THR A 112 -7.42 26.85 -7.95
C THR A 112 -6.27 26.43 -8.87
N SER A 113 -5.07 26.24 -8.35
CA SER A 113 -3.86 25.95 -9.14
C SER A 113 -3.15 24.69 -8.66
N PRO A 114 -2.89 23.70 -9.55
CA PRO A 114 -2.06 22.54 -9.21
C PRO A 114 -0.64 22.90 -8.78
N ASP A 115 -0.10 24.01 -9.27
CA ASP A 115 1.27 24.44 -8.95
C ASP A 115 1.44 24.81 -7.47
N GLU A 116 0.38 25.31 -6.83
CA GLU A 116 0.38 25.59 -5.39
C GLU A 116 0.54 24.29 -4.59
N VAL A 117 -0.20 23.24 -4.96
CA VAL A 117 -0.11 21.93 -4.30
C VAL A 117 1.27 21.31 -4.52
N LEU A 118 1.79 21.37 -5.75
CA LEU A 118 3.14 20.88 -6.05
C LEU A 118 4.22 21.66 -5.31
N ALA A 119 4.06 22.97 -5.13
CA ALA A 119 4.99 23.78 -4.35
C ALA A 119 5.02 23.33 -2.88
N GLU A 120 3.86 23.01 -2.31
CA GLU A 120 3.74 22.49 -0.94
C GLU A 120 4.26 21.07 -0.80
N VAL A 121 4.05 20.18 -1.79
CA VAL A 121 4.69 18.85 -1.81
C VAL A 121 6.21 19.01 -1.78
N ARG A 122 6.78 19.86 -2.63
CA ARG A 122 8.23 20.14 -2.63
C ARG A 122 8.70 20.76 -1.32
N ALA A 123 7.89 21.62 -0.68
CA ALA A 123 8.22 22.20 0.62
C ALA A 123 8.26 21.13 1.72
N CYS A 124 7.28 20.23 1.75
CA CYS A 124 7.24 19.08 2.65
C CYS A 124 8.44 18.15 2.42
N THR A 125 8.77 17.84 1.16
CA THR A 125 9.96 17.03 0.83
C THR A 125 11.26 17.67 1.32
N ARG A 126 11.41 18.99 1.19
CA ARG A 126 12.61 19.69 1.70
C ARG A 126 12.70 19.69 3.21
N ALA A 127 11.58 19.82 3.91
CA ALA A 127 11.53 19.80 5.37
C ALA A 127 11.76 18.38 5.93
N PHE A 128 11.22 17.36 5.25
CA PHE A 128 11.23 15.97 5.69
C PHE A 128 11.63 15.03 4.53
N PRO A 129 12.91 15.01 4.13
CA PRO A 129 13.38 14.26 2.96
C PRO A 129 13.25 12.74 3.10
N ASP A 130 13.24 12.23 4.34
CA ASP A 130 13.14 10.79 4.65
C ASP A 130 11.69 10.32 4.86
N CYS A 131 10.70 11.18 4.60
CA CYS A 131 9.28 10.85 4.74
C CYS A 131 8.62 10.48 3.41
N PHE A 132 7.64 9.58 3.50
CA PHE A 132 6.65 9.36 2.46
C PHE A 132 5.67 10.53 2.46
N ILE A 133 5.21 10.93 1.28
CA ILE A 133 4.23 12.02 1.14
C ILE A 133 3.14 11.57 0.18
N ARG A 134 1.89 11.74 0.59
CA ARG A 134 0.69 11.49 -0.23
C ARG A 134 -0.13 12.76 -0.37
N VAL A 135 -0.83 12.87 -1.50
CA VAL A 135 -1.83 13.91 -1.75
C VAL A 135 -3.20 13.26 -1.67
N ALA A 136 -4.07 13.85 -0.86
CA ALA A 136 -5.45 13.43 -0.68
C ALA A 136 -6.42 14.53 -1.17
N GLY A 137 -7.64 14.13 -1.56
CA GLY A 137 -8.70 15.05 -1.98
C GLY A 137 -9.97 14.82 -1.16
N PHE A 138 -10.48 15.87 -0.54
CA PHE A 138 -11.66 15.82 0.33
C PHE A 138 -12.87 16.49 -0.30
N ASP A 139 -14.00 15.79 -0.31
CA ASP A 139 -15.29 16.27 -0.78
C ASP A 139 -16.11 16.75 0.43
N ASN A 140 -16.42 18.04 0.48
CA ASN A 140 -17.19 18.64 1.57
C ASN A 140 -18.69 18.33 1.50
N ILE A 141 -19.20 17.95 0.33
CA ILE A 141 -20.60 17.55 0.15
C ILE A 141 -20.80 16.12 0.67
N LYS A 142 -19.91 15.21 0.29
CA LYS A 142 -19.94 13.81 0.76
C LYS A 142 -19.31 13.62 2.13
N GLN A 143 -18.57 14.61 2.62
CA GLN A 143 -17.85 14.60 3.90
C GLN A 143 -16.85 13.42 4.00
N VAL A 144 -16.09 13.18 2.93
CA VAL A 144 -15.17 12.03 2.85
C VAL A 144 -13.93 12.34 2.02
N GLN A 145 -12.85 11.61 2.30
CA GLN A 145 -11.69 11.53 1.40
C GLN A 145 -12.08 10.74 0.15
N CYS A 146 -12.06 11.39 -1.01
CA CYS A 146 -12.44 10.78 -2.29
C CYS A 146 -11.25 10.29 -3.12
N SER A 147 -10.04 10.77 -2.82
CA SER A 147 -8.81 10.34 -3.51
C SER A 147 -7.62 10.39 -2.56
N SER A 148 -6.65 9.50 -2.77
CA SER A 148 -5.35 9.53 -2.11
C SER A 148 -4.33 8.75 -2.92
N PHE A 149 -3.19 9.38 -3.22
CA PHE A 149 -2.09 8.74 -3.95
C PHE A 149 -0.74 9.24 -3.47
N LEU A 150 0.28 8.38 -3.56
CA LEU A 150 1.65 8.73 -3.16
C LEU A 150 2.26 9.73 -4.17
N ALA A 151 2.85 10.80 -3.65
CA ALA A 151 3.50 11.85 -4.44
C ALA A 151 5.03 11.85 -4.26
N HIS A 152 5.53 11.38 -3.11
CA HIS A 152 6.97 11.25 -2.86
C HIS A 152 7.27 10.00 -2.05
N ARG A 153 8.38 9.35 -2.40
CA ARG A 153 8.97 8.23 -1.67
C ARG A 153 10.41 8.60 -1.32
N PRO A 154 10.88 8.35 -0.08
CA PRO A 154 12.23 8.68 0.32
C PRO A 154 13.26 7.80 -0.41
N ALA A 155 14.43 8.38 -0.71
CA ALA A 155 15.47 7.72 -1.52
C ALA A 155 16.07 6.46 -0.85
N ASN A 156 16.00 6.39 0.47
CA ASN A 156 16.45 5.25 1.28
C ASN A 156 15.38 4.15 1.45
N ASP A 157 14.20 4.28 0.83
CA ASP A 157 13.18 3.22 0.88
C ASP A 157 13.71 1.92 0.25
N ARG A 158 13.63 0.82 0.99
CA ARG A 158 14.00 -0.54 0.57
C ARG A 158 12.83 -1.50 0.62
N THR A 159 11.62 -1.00 0.84
CA THR A 159 10.42 -1.80 1.07
C THR A 159 9.59 -2.05 -0.20
N PHE A 160 9.98 -1.47 -1.34
CA PHE A 160 9.28 -1.59 -2.62
C PHE A 160 10.20 -2.07 -3.76
N GLN A 161 9.60 -2.63 -4.81
CA GLN A 161 10.28 -2.97 -6.05
C GLN A 161 9.96 -1.94 -7.15
N PRO A 162 10.93 -1.54 -8.00
CA PRO A 162 10.63 -0.85 -9.25
C PRO A 162 9.76 -1.74 -10.14
N VAL A 163 9.07 -1.18 -11.13
CA VAL A 163 8.12 -1.91 -12.00
C VAL A 163 8.74 -3.20 -12.55
N THR A 164 10.01 -3.15 -12.97
CA THR A 164 10.76 -4.29 -13.52
C THR A 164 11.17 -5.34 -12.49
N GLY A 165 11.10 -5.04 -11.20
CA GLY A 165 11.48 -5.94 -10.09
C GLY A 165 10.30 -6.59 -9.35
N ARG A 166 9.06 -6.27 -9.74
CA ARG A 166 7.84 -6.79 -9.09
C ARG A 166 7.56 -8.26 -9.43
N GLN A 167 8.19 -8.77 -10.48
CA GLN A 167 8.01 -10.14 -10.98
C GLN A 167 9.37 -10.79 -11.24
N VAL A 168 9.45 -12.11 -11.09
CA VAL A 168 10.64 -12.93 -11.37
C VAL A 168 10.28 -14.03 -12.38
N GLY A 169 11.16 -14.28 -13.36
CA GLY A 169 11.06 -15.38 -14.32
C GLY A 169 12.19 -16.39 -14.13
N ASP A 170 12.08 -17.57 -14.75
CA ASP A 170 13.07 -18.65 -14.68
C ASP A 170 14.23 -18.52 -15.69
N GLY A 171 14.23 -17.47 -16.54
CA GLY A 171 15.19 -17.28 -17.63
C GLY A 171 16.10 -16.06 -17.48
N SER A 172 17.40 -16.33 -17.33
CA SER A 172 18.56 -15.62 -17.92
C SER A 172 18.78 -14.12 -17.75
N ASP A 173 17.96 -13.34 -17.04
CA ASP A 173 18.26 -11.91 -16.83
C ASP A 173 19.30 -11.65 -15.71
N GLY A 174 19.95 -12.70 -15.19
CA GLY A 174 21.12 -12.60 -14.31
C GLY A 174 20.87 -11.86 -13.00
N ARG A 175 19.62 -11.55 -12.66
CA ARG A 175 19.27 -10.87 -11.41
C ARG A 175 18.91 -11.93 -10.39
N ALA A 176 19.90 -12.28 -9.58
CA ALA A 176 19.66 -13.00 -8.34
C ALA A 176 18.49 -12.33 -7.60
N ALA A 177 17.62 -13.14 -6.99
CA ALA A 177 16.70 -12.64 -5.99
C ALA A 177 17.51 -11.71 -5.06
N PRO A 178 17.05 -10.47 -4.80
CA PRO A 178 17.78 -9.58 -3.92
C PRO A 178 18.07 -10.36 -2.64
N ALA A 179 19.33 -10.35 -2.20
CA ALA A 179 19.74 -11.03 -0.99
C ALA A 179 18.73 -10.64 0.10
N ALA A 180 18.18 -11.65 0.79
CA ALA A 180 17.46 -11.39 2.03
C ALA A 180 18.35 -10.46 2.87
N PRO A 181 17.80 -9.39 3.47
CA PRO A 181 18.61 -8.52 4.31
C PRO A 181 19.39 -9.42 5.28
N SER A 182 20.72 -9.29 5.27
CA SER A 182 21.60 -9.98 6.21
C SER A 182 20.95 -9.87 7.57
N GLY A 183 20.60 -11.00 8.18
CA GLY A 183 19.82 -11.03 9.41
C GLY A 183 20.38 -10.08 10.45
N GLY A 184 19.82 -8.86 10.50
CA GLY A 184 19.76 -8.10 11.72
C GLY A 184 18.86 -8.96 12.58
N GLY A 185 19.48 -9.61 13.57
CA GLY A 185 18.90 -10.72 14.31
C GLY A 185 17.42 -10.50 14.51
N ASP A 186 16.63 -11.47 14.06
CA ASP A 186 15.32 -11.68 14.61
C ASP A 186 15.57 -11.91 16.10
N SER A 187 15.55 -10.82 16.88
CA SER A 187 15.35 -10.90 18.31
C SER A 187 13.95 -11.48 18.39
N GLY A 188 13.90 -12.81 18.39
CA GLY A 188 12.67 -13.55 18.44
C GLY A 188 11.83 -12.87 19.50
N MET A 189 10.67 -12.35 19.09
CA MET A 189 9.63 -11.99 20.01
C MET A 189 9.12 -13.32 20.58
N SER A 190 9.94 -13.94 21.42
CA SER A 190 9.47 -14.70 22.57
C SER A 190 8.39 -13.83 23.20
N GLY A 191 7.25 -14.44 23.50
CA GLY A 191 6.09 -13.79 24.12
C GLY A 191 6.39 -13.32 25.56
N GLY A 192 7.42 -12.50 25.72
CA GLY A 192 7.83 -11.84 26.93
C GLY A 192 7.16 -10.48 27.00
N PHE A 193 6.36 -10.31 28.04
CA PHE A 193 5.77 -9.05 28.46
C PHE A 193 6.84 -7.95 28.54
N THR A 194 6.84 -7.01 27.60
CA THR A 194 7.68 -5.81 27.69
C THR A 194 7.06 -4.83 28.69
N PRO A 195 7.80 -4.33 29.70
CA PRO A 195 7.27 -3.36 30.64
C PRO A 195 6.91 -2.04 29.93
N LYS A 196 5.77 -1.47 30.36
CA LYS A 196 5.18 -0.21 29.92
C LYS A 196 6.22 0.93 29.84
N PRO A 197 6.44 1.59 28.68
CA PRO A 197 7.15 2.87 28.64
C PRO A 197 6.31 3.96 29.34
N PRO A 198 6.95 4.94 30.00
CA PRO A 198 6.23 5.96 30.75
C PRO A 198 5.26 6.73 29.86
N GLN A 199 4.00 6.83 30.30
CA GLN A 199 2.98 7.65 29.65
C GLN A 199 3.44 9.11 29.66
N GLN A 200 3.78 9.65 28.49
CA GLN A 200 3.80 11.09 28.30
C GLN A 200 2.35 11.54 28.25
N ASN A 201 1.90 12.21 29.31
CA ASN A 201 0.62 12.90 29.31
C ASN A 201 0.71 14.05 28.31
N TYR A 202 0.06 13.90 27.17
CA TYR A 202 -0.30 15.03 26.32
C TYR A 202 -1.59 15.62 26.89
N SER A 203 -1.47 16.74 27.58
CA SER A 203 -2.57 17.64 27.87
C SER A 203 -2.88 18.45 26.62
N TRP A 204 -4.12 18.40 26.18
CA TRP A 204 -4.68 19.22 25.10
C TRP A 204 -4.58 20.72 25.39
#